data_AF-A0A7R7E9Q9-F1
#
_entry.id   AF-A0A7R7E9Q9-F1
#
_cell.length_a   1.000
_cell.length_b   1.000
_cell.length_c   1.000
_cell.angle_alpha   90.00
_cell.angle_beta   90.00
_cell.angle_gamma   90.00
#
_symmetry.space_group_name_H-M   'P 1'
#
loop_
_entity.id
_entity.type
_entity.pdbx_description
1 polymer ?
#
loop_
_entity_poly.entity_id
_entity_poly.type
_entity_poly.pdbx_seq_one_letter_code
_entity_poly.pdbx_strand_id
1 'polypeptide(L)'
;MTARKKKVQISVYLDPAVMALLVDYAARRDRPQSLIAEAAIASFLSPDADAQREAAISKRLDRIDRRIARLERDVGISVETHAVFIRFWLATTPALPEPMAQAARAKASERYEAFVSALGRRLAKGPSLRQEIPEDIVPSSDPERQ
;
A
#
# COMPACT_ATOMS: atom_id res chain seq x y z
N MET A 1 -39.39 37.05 11.70
CA MET A 1 -38.55 37.78 10.73
C MET A 1 -37.11 37.72 11.21
N THR A 2 -36.30 36.81 10.67
CA THR A 2 -34.90 36.63 11.08
C THR A 2 -34.05 37.75 10.48
N ALA A 3 -33.53 38.63 11.34
CA ALA A 3 -32.66 39.72 10.93
C ALA A 3 -31.38 39.14 10.29
N ARG A 4 -31.14 39.48 9.01
CA ARG A 4 -29.91 39.13 8.28
C ARG A 4 -28.72 39.76 9.02
N LYS A 5 -27.90 38.94 9.69
CA LYS A 5 -26.64 39.40 10.29
C LYS A 5 -25.85 40.17 9.23
N LYS A 6 -25.59 41.46 9.47
CA LYS A 6 -24.83 42.30 8.54
C LYS A 6 -23.37 41.83 8.57
N LYS A 7 -22.83 41.49 7.39
CA LYS A 7 -21.40 41.18 7.24
C LYS A 7 -20.57 42.46 7.42
N VAL A 8 -19.40 42.34 8.04
CA VAL A 8 -18.46 43.46 8.21
C VAL A 8 -17.65 43.60 6.93
N GLN A 9 -17.59 44.80 6.35
CA GLN A 9 -16.75 45.08 5.19
C GLN A 9 -15.30 45.26 5.63
N ILE A 10 -14.39 44.56 4.97
CA ILE A 10 -12.94 44.73 5.13
C ILE A 10 -12.34 45.18 3.80
N SER A 11 -11.33 46.05 3.86
CA SER A 11 -10.54 46.46 2.69
C SER A 11 -9.10 46.00 2.92
N VAL A 12 -8.63 45.09 2.07
CA VAL A 12 -7.28 44.49 2.16
C VAL A 12 -6.65 44.47 0.78
N TYR A 13 -5.35 44.72 0.73
CA TYR A 13 -4.58 44.59 -0.49
C TYR A 13 -4.15 43.13 -0.67
N LEU A 14 -4.34 42.61 -1.88
CA LEU A 14 -3.85 41.30 -2.28
C LEU A 14 -2.79 41.48 -3.36
N ASP A 15 -1.77 40.62 -3.33
CA ASP A 15 -0.85 40.50 -4.44
C ASP A 15 -1.63 40.24 -5.76
N PRO A 16 -1.26 40.88 -6.89
CA PRO A 16 -1.98 40.72 -8.15
C PRO A 16 -2.11 39.26 -8.61
N ALA A 17 -1.10 38.42 -8.37
CA ALA A 17 -1.15 37.00 -8.74
C ALA A 17 -2.16 36.25 -7.86
N VAL A 18 -2.24 36.57 -6.58
CA VAL A 18 -3.22 35.98 -5.65
C VAL A 18 -4.65 36.38 -6.03
N MET A 19 -4.86 37.64 -6.41
CA MET A 19 -6.16 38.12 -6.88
C MET A 19 -6.61 37.36 -8.15
N ALA A 20 -5.69 37.15 -9.11
CA ALA A 20 -5.97 36.38 -10.31
C ALA A 20 -6.38 34.93 -9.99
N LEU A 21 -5.68 34.28 -9.06
CA LEU A 21 -6.04 32.93 -8.59
C LEU A 21 -7.41 32.88 -7.94
N LEU A 22 -7.77 33.88 -7.12
CA LEU A 22 -9.10 33.95 -6.49
C LEU A 22 -10.21 34.10 -7.53
N VAL A 23 -10.00 34.97 -8.53
CA VAL A 23 -10.96 35.20 -9.63
C VAL A 23 -11.19 33.90 -10.41
N ASP A 24 -10.11 33.23 -10.82
CA ASP A 24 -10.19 31.97 -11.56
C ASP A 24 -10.86 30.86 -10.73
N TYR A 25 -10.47 30.71 -9.46
CA TYR A 25 -11.07 29.71 -8.56
C TYR A 25 -12.57 29.93 -8.35
N ALA A 26 -12.99 31.19 -8.18
CA ALA A 26 -14.39 31.59 -8.02
C ALA A 26 -15.20 31.32 -9.31
N ALA A 27 -14.64 31.66 -10.48
CA ALA A 27 -15.27 31.44 -11.78
C ALA A 27 -15.48 29.95 -12.07
N ARG A 28 -14.48 29.10 -11.81
CA ARG A 28 -14.57 27.63 -12.00
C ARG A 28 -15.68 26.96 -11.17
N ARG A 29 -16.14 27.61 -10.09
CA ARG A 29 -17.15 27.07 -9.16
C ARG A 29 -18.48 27.81 -9.20
N ASP A 30 -18.60 28.83 -10.04
CA ASP A 30 -19.76 29.73 -10.11
C ASP A 30 -20.14 30.29 -8.72
N ARG A 31 -19.14 30.78 -7.98
CA ARG A 31 -19.31 31.35 -6.62
C ARG A 31 -18.77 32.77 -6.55
N PRO A 32 -19.38 33.66 -5.76
CA PRO A 32 -18.86 35.01 -5.57
C PRO A 32 -17.52 34.97 -4.81
N GLN A 33 -16.57 35.81 -5.24
CA GLN A 33 -15.23 35.89 -4.65
C GLN A 33 -15.26 36.17 -3.14
N SER A 34 -16.17 37.03 -2.68
CA SER A 34 -16.33 37.36 -1.26
C SER A 34 -16.72 36.16 -0.40
N LEU A 35 -17.49 35.21 -0.95
CA LEU A 35 -17.84 33.97 -0.25
C LEU A 35 -16.63 33.03 -0.15
N ILE A 36 -15.84 32.93 -1.22
CA ILE A 36 -14.61 32.14 -1.20
C ILE A 36 -13.59 32.75 -0.21
N ALA A 37 -13.41 34.07 -0.24
CA ALA A 37 -12.50 34.78 0.66
C ALA A 37 -12.92 34.64 2.12
N GLU A 38 -14.20 34.82 2.43
CA GLU A 38 -14.73 34.61 3.80
C GLU A 38 -14.53 33.17 4.26
N ALA A 39 -14.82 32.18 3.42
CA ALA A 39 -14.62 30.77 3.75
C ALA A 39 -13.13 30.43 3.96
N ALA A 40 -12.24 30.99 3.15
CA ALA A 40 -10.80 30.80 3.28
C ALA A 40 -10.29 31.41 4.59
N ILE A 41 -10.68 32.65 4.92
CA ILE A 41 -10.32 33.32 6.18
C ILE A 41 -10.87 32.56 7.38
N ALA A 42 -12.15 32.17 7.34
CA ALA A 42 -12.77 31.40 8.42
C ALA A 42 -12.10 30.03 8.61
N SER A 43 -11.73 29.35 7.52
CA SER A 43 -10.99 28.09 7.58
C SER A 43 -9.57 28.28 8.14
N PHE A 44 -8.88 29.35 7.77
CA PHE A 44 -7.53 29.63 8.25
C PHE A 44 -7.49 29.99 9.73
N LEU A 45 -8.50 30.69 10.22
CA LEU A 45 -8.61 31.11 11.62
C LEU A 45 -9.29 30.07 12.53
N SER A 46 -9.70 28.92 12.00
CA SER A 46 -10.37 27.89 12.78
C SER A 46 -9.34 27.01 13.51
N PRO A 47 -9.37 26.94 14.87
CA PRO A 47 -8.49 26.06 15.65
C PRO A 47 -8.70 24.57 15.31
N ASP A 48 -9.90 24.23 14.84
CA ASP A 48 -10.30 22.85 14.55
C ASP A 48 -9.82 22.36 13.18
N ALA A 49 -9.55 23.24 12.22
CA ALA A 49 -9.23 22.82 10.86
C ALA A 49 -7.89 22.08 10.78
N ASP A 50 -6.87 22.58 11.48
CA ASP A 50 -5.55 21.96 11.53
C ASP A 50 -5.59 20.67 12.37
N ALA A 51 -6.23 20.72 13.55
CA ALA A 51 -6.40 19.56 14.41
C ALA A 51 -7.18 18.41 13.73
N GLN A 52 -8.24 18.72 12.97
CA GLN A 52 -9.01 17.71 12.22
C GLN A 52 -8.20 17.11 11.06
N ARG A 53 -7.42 17.92 10.34
CA ARG A 53 -6.53 17.43 9.28
C ARG A 53 -5.46 16.52 9.84
N GLU A 54 -4.83 16.92 10.94
CA GLU A 54 -3.82 16.12 11.62
C GLU A 54 -4.41 14.80 12.13
N ALA A 55 -5.58 14.84 12.78
CA ALA A 55 -6.28 13.63 13.24
C ALA A 55 -6.65 12.69 12.07
N ALA A 56 -7.06 13.23 10.92
CA ALA A 56 -7.36 12.42 9.74
C ALA A 56 -6.11 11.75 9.17
N ILE A 57 -4.97 12.44 9.16
CA ILE A 57 -3.68 11.89 8.74
C ILE A 57 -3.24 10.79 9.71
N SER A 58 -3.25 11.04 11.03
CA SER A 58 -2.89 10.06 12.05
C SER A 58 -3.75 8.80 11.95
N LYS A 59 -5.07 8.95 11.78
CA LYS A 59 -5.99 7.81 11.57
C LYS A 59 -5.67 7.02 10.30
N ARG A 60 -5.22 7.69 9.24
CA ARG A 60 -4.80 7.03 8.00
C ARG A 60 -3.49 6.27 8.19
N LEU A 61 -2.54 6.83 8.93
CA LEU A 61 -1.29 6.18 9.30
C LEU A 61 -1.54 4.94 10.16
N ASP A 62 -2.37 5.05 11.20
CA ASP A 62 -2.78 3.90 12.03
C ASP A 62 -3.39 2.77 11.19
N ARG A 63 -4.19 3.13 10.19
CA ARG A 63 -4.78 2.14 9.28
C ARG A 63 -3.73 1.47 8.40
N ILE A 64 -2.71 2.20 7.95
CA ILE A 64 -1.59 1.65 7.19
C ILE A 64 -0.78 0.72 8.07
N ASP A 65 -0.43 1.11 9.29
CA ASP A 65 0.34 0.28 10.22
C ASP A 65 -0.38 -1.04 10.51
N ARG A 66 -1.69 -0.99 10.77
CA ARG A 66 -2.50 -2.21 10.92
C ARG A 66 -2.52 -3.09 9.67
N ARG A 67 -2.44 -2.52 8.47
CA ARG A 67 -2.36 -3.28 7.22
C ARG A 67 -0.97 -3.90 7.07
N ILE A 68 0.09 -3.17 7.39
CA ILE A 68 1.47 -3.68 7.38
C ILE A 68 1.61 -4.84 8.35
N ALA A 69 1.17 -4.69 9.60
CA ALA A 69 1.24 -5.75 10.60
C ALA A 69 0.48 -7.03 10.18
N ARG A 70 -0.65 -6.89 9.48
CA ARG A 70 -1.36 -8.04 8.90
C ARG A 70 -0.59 -8.66 7.74
N LEU A 71 -0.03 -7.85 6.85
CA LEU A 71 0.80 -8.35 5.75
C LEU A 71 2.04 -9.08 6.26
N GLU A 72 2.71 -8.56 7.29
CA GLU A 72 3.84 -9.23 7.94
C GLU A 72 3.43 -10.60 8.50
N ARG A 73 2.29 -10.66 9.18
CA ARG A 73 1.72 -11.92 9.68
C ARG A 73 1.43 -12.90 8.53
N ASP A 74 0.74 -12.46 7.48
CA ASP A 74 0.33 -13.31 6.37
C ASP A 74 1.54 -13.81 5.56
N VAL A 75 2.57 -12.96 5.41
CA VAL A 75 3.86 -13.34 4.81
C VAL A 75 4.58 -14.35 5.70
N GLY A 76 4.62 -14.15 7.02
CA GLY A 76 5.19 -15.10 7.96
C GLY A 76 4.53 -16.48 7.86
N ILE A 77 3.20 -16.53 7.89
CA ILE A 77 2.41 -17.76 7.71
C ILE A 77 2.73 -18.41 6.35
N SER A 78 2.84 -17.62 5.29
CA SER A 78 3.19 -18.12 3.97
C SER A 78 4.58 -18.75 3.96
N VAL A 79 5.60 -18.09 4.53
CA VAL A 79 6.96 -18.62 4.62
C VAL A 79 7.00 -19.92 5.41
N GLU A 80 6.33 -19.98 6.57
CA GLU A 80 6.23 -21.20 7.38
C GLU A 80 5.55 -22.34 6.61
N THR A 81 4.43 -22.04 5.94
CA THR A 81 3.69 -23.03 5.13
C THR A 81 4.56 -23.58 4.01
N HIS A 82 5.31 -22.74 3.30
CA HIS A 82 6.23 -23.19 2.25
C HIS A 82 7.37 -24.05 2.81
N ALA A 83 7.94 -23.67 3.96
CA ALA A 83 8.98 -24.47 4.60
C ALA A 83 8.47 -25.87 4.96
N VAL A 84 7.26 -25.96 5.53
CA VAL A 84 6.60 -27.24 5.85
C VAL A 84 6.32 -28.04 4.57
N PHE A 85 5.77 -27.40 3.54
CA PHE A 85 5.49 -28.04 2.25
C PHE A 85 6.75 -28.62 1.61
N ILE A 86 7.85 -27.86 1.56
CA ILE A 86 9.12 -28.30 0.97
C ILE A 86 9.69 -29.49 1.75
N ARG A 87 9.66 -29.46 3.09
CA ARG A 87 10.07 -30.61 3.93
C ARG A 87 9.23 -31.84 3.63
N PHE A 88 7.90 -31.68 3.58
CA PHE A 88 6.98 -32.76 3.25
C PHE A 88 7.27 -33.35 1.86
N TRP A 89 7.45 -32.49 0.86
CA TRP A 89 7.77 -32.90 -0.51
C TRP A 89 9.10 -33.65 -0.61
N LEU A 90 10.16 -33.15 0.03
CA LEU A 90 11.47 -33.81 0.06
C LEU A 90 11.48 -35.14 0.83
N ALA A 91 10.59 -35.29 1.80
CA ALA A 91 10.40 -36.51 2.58
C ALA A 91 9.47 -37.53 1.91
N THR A 92 8.77 -37.16 0.84
CA THR A 92 7.84 -38.03 0.12
C THR A 92 8.63 -39.17 -0.53
N THR A 93 8.67 -40.31 0.16
CA THR A 93 9.30 -41.54 -0.30
C THR A 93 8.20 -42.59 -0.40
N PRO A 94 8.19 -43.45 -1.44
CA PRO A 94 7.31 -44.62 -1.46
C PRO A 94 7.45 -45.42 -0.16
N ALA A 95 6.40 -46.14 0.25
CA ALA A 95 6.47 -46.98 1.45
C ALA A 95 7.62 -48.00 1.31
N LEU A 96 8.64 -47.86 2.14
CA LEU A 96 9.83 -48.71 2.16
C LEU A 96 9.85 -49.51 3.47
N PRO A 97 10.45 -50.73 3.47
CA PRO A 97 10.75 -51.46 4.70
C PRO A 97 11.54 -50.62 5.71
N GLU A 98 11.29 -50.82 7.01
CA GLU A 98 11.74 -49.97 8.13
C GLU A 98 13.22 -49.49 8.07
N PRO A 99 14.23 -50.34 7.78
CA PRO A 99 15.62 -49.87 7.68
C PRO A 99 15.87 -48.92 6.49
N MET A 100 15.17 -49.13 5.37
CA MET A 100 15.24 -48.24 4.21
C MET A 100 14.45 -46.95 4.43
N ALA A 101 13.33 -47.01 5.18
CA ALA A 101 12.55 -45.83 5.54
C ALA A 101 13.34 -44.87 6.44
N GLN A 102 14.10 -45.37 7.42
CA GLN A 102 14.93 -44.53 8.28
C GLN A 102 16.07 -43.86 7.50
N ALA A 103 16.74 -44.59 6.61
CA ALA A 103 17.75 -44.03 5.70
C ALA A 103 17.16 -42.97 4.74
N ALA A 104 15.94 -43.18 4.25
CA ALA A 104 15.24 -42.21 3.41
C ALA A 104 14.89 -40.92 4.16
N ARG A 105 14.42 -41.02 5.42
CA ARG A 105 14.15 -39.86 6.29
C ARG A 105 15.42 -39.06 6.57
N ALA A 106 16.55 -39.72 6.86
CA ALA A 106 17.84 -39.05 7.06
C ALA A 106 18.27 -38.26 5.82
N LYS A 107 18.17 -38.87 4.63
CA LYS A 107 18.45 -38.18 3.35
C LYS A 107 17.50 -37.01 3.08
N ALA A 108 16.24 -37.09 3.50
CA ALA A 108 15.29 -35.98 3.34
C ALA A 108 15.71 -34.76 4.17
N SER A 109 16.19 -34.97 5.40
CA SER A 109 16.76 -33.89 6.22
C SER A 109 17.99 -33.26 5.59
N GLU A 110 18.93 -34.05 5.08
CA GLU A 110 20.12 -33.55 4.35
C GLU A 110 19.74 -32.71 3.12
N ARG A 111 18.76 -33.16 2.34
CA ARG A 111 18.25 -32.40 1.18
C ARG A 111 17.62 -31.08 1.57
N TYR A 112 16.91 -31.04 2.69
CA TYR A 112 16.32 -29.79 3.18
C TYR A 112 17.39 -28.77 3.59
N GLU A 113 18.42 -29.19 4.33
CA GLU A 113 19.55 -28.31 4.69
C GLU A 113 20.30 -27.79 3.46
N ALA A 114 20.50 -28.66 2.45
CA ALA A 114 21.08 -28.27 1.17
C ALA A 114 20.21 -27.24 0.43
N PHE A 115 18.88 -27.41 0.44
CA PHE A 115 17.93 -26.46 -0.11
C PHE A 115 18.02 -25.09 0.59
N VAL A 116 17.98 -25.05 1.92
CA VAL A 116 18.08 -23.80 2.70
C VAL A 116 19.39 -23.08 2.39
N SER A 117 20.50 -23.82 2.33
CA SER A 117 21.81 -23.28 2.00
C SER A 117 21.86 -22.72 0.57
N ALA A 118 21.26 -23.40 -0.41
CA ALA A 118 21.18 -22.91 -1.79
C ALA A 118 20.31 -21.65 -1.91
N LEU A 119 19.16 -21.63 -1.21
CA LEU A 119 18.27 -20.46 -1.15
C LEU A 119 18.98 -19.25 -0.54
N GLY A 120 19.68 -19.44 0.58
CA GLY A 120 20.47 -18.38 1.23
C GLY A 120 21.54 -17.80 0.31
N ARG A 121 22.28 -18.65 -0.43
CA ARG A 121 23.26 -18.18 -1.43
C ARG A 121 22.61 -17.37 -2.55
N ARG A 122 21.45 -17.82 -3.05
CA ARG A 122 20.71 -17.12 -4.10
C ARG A 122 20.22 -15.75 -3.63
N LEU A 123 19.65 -15.66 -2.42
CA LEU A 123 19.18 -14.38 -1.87
C LEU A 123 20.33 -13.38 -1.62
N ALA A 124 21.52 -13.86 -1.27
CA ALA A 124 22.67 -13.00 -1.01
C ALA A 124 23.40 -12.51 -2.28
N LYS A 125 23.34 -13.26 -3.39
CA LYS A 125 24.22 -13.03 -4.57
C LYS A 125 23.55 -13.13 -5.94
N GLY A 126 22.33 -13.64 -6.04
CA GLY A 126 21.64 -13.88 -7.31
C GLY A 126 20.63 -12.78 -7.65
N PRO A 127 20.19 -12.68 -8.93
CA PRO A 127 19.03 -11.87 -9.28
C PRO A 127 17.82 -12.33 -8.47
N SER A 128 16.99 -11.39 -8.05
CA SER A 128 15.76 -11.73 -7.35
C SER A 128 14.87 -12.56 -8.27
N LEU A 129 14.16 -13.56 -7.73
CA LEU A 129 13.22 -14.37 -8.53
C LEU A 129 12.24 -13.50 -9.34
N ARG A 130 11.88 -12.32 -8.82
CA ARG A 130 11.04 -11.34 -9.54
C ARG A 130 11.63 -10.88 -10.88
N GLN A 131 12.95 -10.79 -10.99
CA GLN A 131 13.63 -10.39 -12.23
C GLN A 131 13.67 -11.51 -13.28
N GLU A 132 13.36 -12.75 -12.89
CA GLU A 132 13.27 -13.91 -13.79
C GLU A 132 11.83 -14.18 -14.25
N ILE A 133 10.83 -13.53 -13.64
CA ILE A 133 9.42 -13.63 -14.02
C ILE A 133 9.09 -12.47 -14.97
N PRO A 134 8.76 -12.70 -16.24
CA PRO A 134 8.34 -11.65 -17.16
C PRO A 134 7.07 -10.98 -16.61
N GLU A 135 7.10 -9.66 -16.36
CA GLU A 135 5.91 -8.92 -15.90
C GLU A 135 4.87 -8.73 -17.02
N ASP A 136 5.27 -8.91 -18.28
CA ASP A 136 4.40 -8.74 -19.44
C ASP A 136 3.73 -10.05 -19.85
N ILE A 137 2.62 -10.39 -19.19
CA ILE A 137 1.56 -11.16 -19.85
C ILE A 137 0.55 -10.13 -20.36
N VAL A 138 0.84 -9.53 -21.52
CA VAL A 138 -0.19 -8.84 -22.30
C VAL A 138 -1.23 -9.91 -22.65
N PRO A 139 -2.51 -9.77 -22.23
CA PRO A 139 -3.53 -10.68 -22.71
C PRO A 139 -3.54 -10.53 -24.23
N SER A 140 -3.24 -11.61 -24.95
CA SER A 140 -3.45 -11.64 -26.39
C SER A 140 -4.95 -11.48 -26.60
N SER A 141 -5.39 -10.24 -26.80
CA SER A 141 -6.63 -9.99 -27.50
C SER A 141 -6.42 -10.59 -28.88
N ASP A 142 -7.08 -11.71 -29.10
CA ASP A 142 -7.15 -12.42 -30.37
C ASP A 142 -8.44 -11.91 -31.04
N PRO A 143 -8.40 -10.88 -31.91
CA PRO A 143 -9.52 -10.60 -32.77
C PRO A 143 -9.28 -11.42 -34.04
N GLU A 144 -9.91 -12.59 -34.14
CA GLU A 144 -10.46 -13.11 -35.39
C GLU A 144 -10.94 -14.55 -35.21
N ARG A 145 -12.25 -14.74 -35.38
CA ARG A 145 -12.72 -15.60 -36.48
C ARG A 145 -13.91 -14.92 -37.16
N GLN A 146 -13.62 -14.40 -38.35
CA GLN A 146 -14.58 -14.23 -39.43
C GLN A 146 -15.19 -15.58 -39.82
#